data_AF-A0A954WJA8-F1
#
_entry.id   AF-A0A954WJA8-F1
#
_cell.length_a   1.000
_cell.length_b   1.000
_cell.length_c   1.000
_cell.angle_alpha   90.00
_cell.angle_beta   90.00
_cell.angle_gamma   90.00
#
_symmetry.space_group_name_H-M   'P 1'
#
loop_
_entity.id
_entity.type
_entity.pdbx_description
1 polymer ?
#
loop_
_entity_poly.entity_id
_entity_poly.type
_entity_poly.pdbx_seq_one_letter_code
_entity_poly.pdbx_strand_id
1 'polypeptide(L)'
;AIELGIEHGGWCPRGRLAEDGPIAARYQLRETDSPDYPQRTEQNVLDSDGTLIVYRERLTGGTKLTEMLTRRHSKPLLLVDLATEPDVTAMQSWLRGQAIRTLNVAGPRESTSPGIAREAAALLRDLLCDHWAESSDDPVQ
;
A
#
# COMPACT_ATOMS: atom_id res chain seq x y z
N ALA A 1 3.25 -8.32 -3.91
CA ALA A 1 4.17 -8.82 -2.87
C ALA A 1 4.34 -10.33 -2.95
N ILE A 2 3.33 -11.15 -2.59
CA ILE A 2 3.43 -12.63 -2.67
C ILE A 2 3.91 -13.12 -4.06
N GLU A 3 3.29 -12.60 -5.14
CA GLU A 3 3.66 -12.93 -6.53
C GLU A 3 5.15 -12.66 -6.84
N LEU A 4 5.72 -11.62 -6.23
CA LEU A 4 7.10 -11.18 -6.45
C LEU A 4 8.07 -11.68 -5.36
N GLY A 5 7.62 -12.54 -4.43
CA GLY A 5 8.46 -13.01 -3.32
C GLY A 5 8.84 -11.93 -2.29
N ILE A 6 8.20 -10.76 -2.32
CA ILE A 6 8.47 -9.65 -1.39
C ILE A 6 7.78 -9.93 -0.05
N GLU A 7 8.49 -9.69 1.06
CA GLU A 7 7.91 -9.73 2.41
C GLU A 7 6.67 -8.82 2.48
N HIS A 8 5.61 -9.29 3.13
CA HIS A 8 4.37 -8.55 3.22
C HIS A 8 3.73 -8.72 4.58
N GLY A 9 2.98 -7.71 4.99
CA GLY A 9 2.18 -7.75 6.20
C GLY A 9 1.24 -6.56 6.28
N GLY A 10 0.83 -6.24 7.49
CA GLY A 10 -0.01 -5.08 7.78
C GLY A 10 -1.13 -5.40 8.75
N TRP A 11 -1.92 -4.38 9.05
CA TRP A 11 -3.02 -4.43 10.00
C TRP A 11 -4.35 -4.58 9.28
N CYS A 12 -5.18 -5.50 9.77
CA CYS A 12 -6.56 -5.71 9.35
C CYS A 12 -7.51 -5.58 10.55
N PRO A 13 -8.81 -5.33 10.31
CA PRO A 13 -9.79 -5.29 11.39
C PRO A 13 -9.86 -6.63 12.14
N ARG A 14 -10.27 -6.61 13.41
CA ARG A 14 -10.62 -7.83 14.16
C ARG A 14 -11.61 -8.68 13.37
N GLY A 15 -11.36 -9.99 13.30
CA GLY A 15 -12.12 -10.94 12.49
C GLY A 15 -11.73 -10.94 11.01
N ARG A 16 -10.63 -10.23 10.65
CA ARG A 16 -10.09 -10.14 9.28
C ARG A 16 -11.14 -9.66 8.27
N LEU A 17 -11.97 -8.69 8.65
CA LEU A 17 -13.11 -8.25 7.84
C LEU A 17 -12.67 -7.58 6.52
N ALA A 18 -13.27 -7.99 5.41
CA ALA A 18 -13.24 -7.30 4.12
C ALA A 18 -14.65 -7.26 3.48
N GLU A 19 -14.78 -6.60 2.32
CA GLU A 19 -16.10 -6.40 1.68
C GLU A 19 -16.69 -7.67 1.04
N ASP A 20 -15.83 -8.63 0.73
CA ASP A 20 -16.12 -9.90 0.07
C ASP A 20 -16.01 -11.10 1.03
N GLY A 21 -15.87 -10.84 2.33
CA GLY A 21 -15.73 -11.85 3.38
C GLY A 21 -14.43 -11.71 4.17
N PRO A 22 -14.07 -12.72 4.98
CA PRO A 22 -12.83 -12.70 5.74
C PRO A 22 -11.59 -12.79 4.85
N ILE A 23 -10.56 -11.99 5.15
CA ILE A 23 -9.28 -12.01 4.42
C ILE A 23 -8.60 -13.36 4.62
N ALA A 24 -8.27 -14.03 3.52
CA ALA A 24 -7.66 -15.37 3.55
C ALA A 24 -6.35 -15.42 4.37
N ALA A 25 -6.07 -16.58 4.99
CA ALA A 25 -4.91 -16.79 5.85
C ALA A 25 -3.55 -16.66 5.13
N ARG A 26 -3.53 -16.77 3.80
CA ARG A 26 -2.32 -16.58 2.98
C ARG A 26 -1.71 -15.18 3.10
N TYR A 27 -2.50 -14.20 3.52
CA TYR A 27 -2.02 -12.83 3.76
C TYR A 27 -1.57 -12.68 5.21
N GLN A 28 -0.28 -12.35 5.42
CA GLN A 28 0.38 -12.25 6.73
C GLN A 28 -0.03 -11.00 7.52
N LEU A 29 -1.32 -10.84 7.76
CA LEU A 29 -1.90 -9.67 8.45
C LEU A 29 -2.08 -9.92 9.94
N ARG A 30 -1.87 -8.87 10.73
CA ARG A 30 -2.17 -8.80 12.16
C ARG A 30 -3.54 -8.15 12.37
N GLU A 31 -4.34 -8.70 13.27
CA GLU A 31 -5.63 -8.10 13.62
C GLU A 31 -5.43 -6.95 14.60
N THR A 32 -6.21 -5.87 14.42
CA THR A 32 -6.33 -4.81 15.42
C THR A 32 -7.26 -5.20 16.55
N ASP A 33 -7.22 -4.46 17.65
CA ASP A 33 -8.15 -4.59 18.78
C ASP A 33 -9.54 -3.98 18.52
N SER A 34 -9.85 -3.61 17.28
CA SER A 34 -11.19 -3.17 16.88
C SER A 34 -11.55 -3.74 15.52
N PRO A 35 -12.84 -4.03 15.25
CA PRO A 35 -13.35 -4.22 13.89
C PRO A 35 -13.38 -2.92 13.07
N ASP A 36 -13.09 -1.76 13.67
CA ASP A 36 -13.19 -0.46 13.02
C ASP A 36 -12.06 -0.21 12.00
N TYR A 37 -12.46 0.15 10.78
CA TYR A 37 -11.54 0.43 9.67
C TYR A 37 -10.56 1.60 9.90
N PRO A 38 -10.88 2.68 10.63
CA PRO A 38 -9.91 3.75 10.88
C PRO A 38 -8.67 3.28 11.65
N GLN A 39 -8.82 2.40 12.66
CA GLN A 39 -7.71 1.98 13.51
C GLN A 39 -6.64 1.25 12.69
N ARG A 40 -7.03 0.25 11.90
CA ARG A 40 -6.09 -0.46 11.03
C ARG A 40 -5.47 0.48 9.98
N THR A 41 -6.22 1.48 9.51
CA THR A 41 -5.73 2.42 8.49
C THR A 41 -4.63 3.30 9.07
N GLU A 42 -4.85 3.84 10.27
CA GLU A 42 -3.84 4.64 10.98
C GLU A 42 -2.60 3.82 11.34
N GLN A 43 -2.78 2.59 11.83
CA GLN A 43 -1.66 1.74 12.19
C GLN A 43 -0.79 1.37 10.97
N ASN A 44 -1.40 1.06 9.81
CA ASN A 44 -0.64 0.82 8.58
C ASN A 44 0.15 2.06 8.12
N VAL A 45 -0.36 3.28 8.36
CA VAL A 45 0.38 4.52 8.09
C VAL A 45 1.55 4.71 9.05
N LEU A 46 1.36 4.41 10.33
CA LEU A 46 2.41 4.59 11.34
C LEU A 46 3.56 3.58 11.19
N ASP A 47 3.23 2.32 10.91
CA ASP A 47 4.18 1.20 10.83
C ASP A 47 4.86 1.06 9.46
N SER A 48 4.62 2.00 8.54
CA SER A 48 5.32 2.09 7.25
C SER A 48 6.24 3.31 7.19
N ASP A 49 7.25 3.24 6.34
CA ASP A 49 8.15 4.38 6.08
C ASP A 49 7.46 5.43 5.21
N GLY A 50 6.50 5.03 4.37
CA GLY A 50 5.73 5.91 3.51
C GLY A 50 4.50 5.22 2.95
N THR A 51 3.57 6.02 2.44
CA THR A 51 2.32 5.53 1.86
C THR A 51 2.20 5.92 0.39
N LEU A 52 1.96 4.92 -0.46
CA LEU A 52 1.52 5.07 -1.84
C LEU A 52 0.01 4.89 -1.89
N ILE A 53 -0.69 5.87 -2.45
CA ILE A 53 -2.13 5.77 -2.72
C ILE A 53 -2.35 5.71 -4.22
N VAL A 54 -2.89 4.58 -4.69
CA VAL A 54 -3.28 4.36 -6.09
C VAL A 54 -4.79 4.56 -6.20
N TYR A 55 -5.23 5.45 -7.08
CA TYR A 55 -6.64 5.80 -7.24
C TYR A 55 -6.95 6.21 -8.67
N ARG A 56 -8.22 6.55 -8.94
CA ARG A 56 -8.68 7.11 -10.21
C ARG A 56 -9.47 8.37 -9.94
N GLU A 57 -9.07 9.50 -10.55
CA GLU A 57 -9.67 10.83 -10.50
C GLU A 57 -9.76 11.48 -9.10
N ARG A 58 -10.46 10.85 -8.15
CA ARG A 58 -10.78 11.45 -6.84
C ARG A 58 -10.60 10.49 -5.69
N LEU A 59 -10.03 11.01 -4.60
CA LEU A 59 -9.94 10.32 -3.32
C LEU A 59 -11.27 10.43 -2.57
N THR A 60 -11.86 9.29 -2.24
CA THR A 60 -13.12 9.21 -1.48
C THR A 60 -13.00 8.19 -0.33
N GLY A 61 -13.94 8.24 0.62
CA GLY A 61 -14.07 7.25 1.70
C GLY A 61 -12.77 6.94 2.43
N GLY A 62 -12.47 5.65 2.57
CA GLY A 62 -11.27 5.15 3.25
C GLY A 62 -9.96 5.63 2.63
N THR A 63 -9.92 5.82 1.31
CA THR A 63 -8.72 6.30 0.61
C THR A 63 -8.37 7.73 1.03
N LYS A 64 -9.38 8.60 1.13
CA LYS A 64 -9.21 9.99 1.63
C LYS A 64 -8.82 10.02 3.11
N LEU A 65 -9.32 9.08 3.92
CA LEU A 65 -8.89 8.91 5.31
C LEU A 65 -7.40 8.56 5.38
N THR A 66 -6.91 7.62 4.56
CA THR A 66 -5.48 7.28 4.49
C THR A 66 -4.62 8.49 4.14
N GLU A 67 -5.02 9.29 3.15
CA GLU A 67 -4.31 10.52 2.78
C GLU A 67 -4.20 11.47 3.97
N MET A 68 -5.33 11.76 4.62
CA MET A 68 -5.39 12.66 5.78
C MET A 68 -4.49 12.17 6.92
N LEU A 69 -4.54 10.88 7.24
CA LEU A 69 -3.72 10.29 8.32
C LEU A 69 -2.23 10.33 7.98
N THR A 70 -1.86 10.04 6.74
CA THR A 70 -0.45 10.11 6.29
C THR A 70 0.09 11.52 6.44
N ARG A 71 -0.66 12.53 6.00
CA ARG A 71 -0.29 13.95 6.17
C ARG A 71 -0.23 14.35 7.64
N ARG A 72 -1.21 13.94 8.45
CA ARG A 72 -1.27 14.23 9.89
C ARG A 72 -0.02 13.73 10.61
N HIS A 73 0.44 12.53 10.28
CA HIS A 73 1.62 11.92 10.89
C HIS A 73 2.93 12.31 10.22
N SER A 74 2.90 13.27 9.29
CA SER A 74 4.08 13.75 8.55
C SER A 74 4.88 12.63 7.90
N LYS A 75 4.19 11.57 7.45
CA LYS A 75 4.78 10.46 6.71
C LYS A 75 4.90 10.84 5.23
N PRO A 76 5.95 10.37 4.53
CA PRO A 76 6.03 10.44 3.07
C PRO A 76 4.75 9.90 2.41
N LEU A 77 4.21 10.67 1.47
CA LEU A 77 2.99 10.34 0.74
C LEU A 77 3.21 10.51 -0.76
N LEU A 78 2.87 9.48 -1.53
CA LEU A 78 2.79 9.55 -2.98
C LEU A 78 1.37 9.23 -3.43
N LEU A 79 0.79 10.12 -4.25
CA LEU A 79 -0.53 9.97 -4.84
C LEU A 79 -0.36 9.64 -6.33
N VAL A 80 -0.97 8.55 -6.80
CA VAL A 80 -0.91 8.11 -8.20
C VAL A 80 -2.33 7.95 -8.74
N ASP A 81 -2.66 8.80 -9.71
CA ASP A 81 -3.94 8.77 -10.42
C ASP A 81 -3.82 7.95 -11.71
N LEU A 82 -4.48 6.79 -11.73
CA LEU A 82 -4.58 5.90 -12.89
C LEU A 82 -5.48 6.43 -14.01
N ALA A 83 -6.15 7.57 -13.83
CA ALA A 83 -6.77 8.29 -14.95
C ALA A 83 -5.72 8.95 -15.86
N THR A 84 -4.46 8.99 -15.42
CA THR A 84 -3.29 9.45 -16.18
C THR A 84 -2.23 8.35 -16.24
N GLU A 85 -1.32 8.43 -17.20
CA GLU A 85 -0.21 7.49 -17.31
C GLU A 85 0.73 7.64 -16.09
N PRO A 86 0.90 6.60 -15.25
CA PRO A 86 1.80 6.67 -14.11
C PRO A 86 3.27 6.71 -14.54
N ASP A 87 4.04 7.64 -13.99
CA ASP A 87 5.49 7.69 -14.20
C ASP A 87 6.20 6.76 -13.19
N VAL A 88 6.41 5.50 -13.61
CA VAL A 88 7.09 4.49 -12.79
C VAL A 88 8.50 4.93 -12.38
N THR A 89 9.22 5.65 -13.25
CA THR A 89 10.59 6.12 -12.96
C THR A 89 10.59 7.17 -11.84
N ALA A 90 9.63 8.10 -11.89
CA ALA A 90 9.43 9.07 -10.82
C ALA A 90 9.02 8.40 -9.50
N MET A 91 8.16 7.39 -9.56
CA MET A 91 7.74 6.62 -8.38
C MET A 91 8.92 5.86 -7.74
N GLN A 92 9.77 5.20 -8.53
CA GLN A 92 11.00 4.55 -8.04
C GLN A 92 11.99 5.57 -7.44
N SER A 93 12.08 6.76 -8.04
CA SER A 93 12.91 7.84 -7.52
C SER A 93 12.38 8.37 -6.18
N TRP A 94 11.05 8.43 -6.01
CA TRP A 94 10.44 8.76 -4.73
C TRP A 94 10.71 7.71 -3.66
N LEU A 95 10.58 6.41 -3.98
CA LEU A 95 10.89 5.32 -3.04
C LEU A 95 12.32 5.43 -2.51
N ARG A 96 13.30 5.60 -3.42
CA ARG A 96 14.71 5.78 -3.06
C ARG A 96 14.96 7.09 -2.30
N GLY A 97 14.42 8.20 -2.78
CA GLY A 97 14.65 9.53 -2.20
C GLY A 97 14.05 9.70 -0.80
N GLN A 98 13.01 8.93 -0.46
CA GLN A 98 12.42 8.88 0.88
C GLN A 98 12.94 7.71 1.73
N ALA A 99 13.87 6.91 1.20
CA ALA A 99 14.43 5.72 1.85
C ALA A 99 13.35 4.73 2.34
N ILE A 100 12.32 4.49 1.52
CA ILE A 100 11.20 3.61 1.87
C ILE A 100 11.66 2.16 1.87
N ARG A 101 11.64 1.48 3.02
CA ARG A 101 11.87 0.03 3.15
C ARG A 101 10.56 -0.72 3.35
N THR A 102 9.64 -0.14 4.10
CA THR A 102 8.27 -0.64 4.29
C THR A 102 7.27 0.33 3.65
N LEU A 103 6.66 -0.09 2.54
CA LEU A 103 5.67 0.70 1.81
C LEU A 103 4.24 0.28 2.18
N ASN A 104 3.45 1.20 2.71
CA ASN A 104 2.01 1.02 2.79
C ASN A 104 1.38 1.36 1.43
N VAL A 105 0.55 0.47 0.90
CA VAL A 105 -0.18 0.69 -0.35
C VAL A 105 -1.67 0.71 -0.07
N ALA A 106 -2.34 1.80 -0.48
CA ALA A 106 -3.77 2.00 -0.29
C ALA A 106 -4.46 2.41 -1.59
N GLY A 107 -5.78 2.24 -1.63
CA GLY A 107 -6.62 2.58 -2.78
C GLY A 107 -8.09 2.37 -2.48
N PRO A 108 -8.99 2.78 -3.39
CA PRO A 108 -10.41 2.52 -3.29
C PRO A 108 -10.71 1.01 -3.35
N ARG A 109 -11.91 0.63 -2.90
CA ARG A 109 -12.40 -0.74 -3.01
C ARG A 109 -12.80 -1.07 -4.44
N GLU A 110 -12.72 -2.34 -4.82
CA GLU A 110 -13.14 -2.80 -6.15
C GLU A 110 -14.63 -2.49 -6.40
N SER A 111 -15.47 -2.64 -5.38
CA SER A 111 -16.89 -2.27 -5.43
C SER A 111 -17.16 -0.80 -5.75
N THR A 112 -16.21 0.09 -5.40
CA THR A 112 -16.31 1.54 -5.62
C THR A 112 -15.53 2.03 -6.84
N SER A 113 -14.55 1.25 -7.30
CA SER A 113 -13.71 1.57 -8.46
C SER A 113 -13.41 0.27 -9.22
N PRO A 114 -14.33 -0.20 -10.07
CA PRO A 114 -14.12 -1.43 -10.82
C PRO A 114 -12.85 -1.39 -11.67
N GLY A 115 -12.12 -2.50 -11.69
CA GLY A 115 -10.84 -2.67 -12.37
C GLY A 115 -9.62 -2.22 -11.58
N ILE A 116 -9.80 -1.51 -10.45
CA ILE A 116 -8.69 -0.91 -9.71
C ILE A 116 -7.69 -1.96 -9.23
N ALA A 117 -8.14 -3.13 -8.77
CA ALA A 117 -7.25 -4.17 -8.28
C ALA A 117 -6.29 -4.67 -9.37
N ARG A 118 -6.79 -4.85 -10.60
CA ARG A 118 -5.99 -5.33 -11.74
C ARG A 118 -4.97 -4.29 -12.18
N GLU A 119 -5.39 -3.04 -12.30
CA GLU A 119 -4.51 -1.94 -12.74
C GLU A 119 -3.44 -1.61 -11.69
N ALA A 120 -3.82 -1.56 -10.41
CA ALA A 120 -2.86 -1.41 -9.32
C ALA A 120 -1.86 -2.58 -9.29
N ALA A 121 -2.30 -3.82 -9.51
CA ALA A 121 -1.39 -4.96 -9.57
C ALA A 121 -0.40 -4.87 -10.74
N ALA A 122 -0.83 -4.39 -11.91
CA ALA A 122 0.06 -4.16 -13.05
C ALA A 122 1.11 -3.09 -12.73
N LEU A 123 0.66 -1.92 -12.25
CA LEU A 123 1.54 -0.83 -11.84
C LEU A 123 2.55 -1.27 -10.77
N LEU A 124 2.11 -2.02 -9.76
CA LEU A 124 2.99 -2.49 -8.68
C LEU A 124 3.96 -3.57 -9.16
N ARG A 125 3.63 -4.37 -10.18
CA ARG A 125 4.63 -5.27 -10.77
C ARG A 125 5.75 -4.48 -11.41
N ASP A 126 5.41 -3.50 -12.24
CA ASP A 126 6.39 -2.69 -12.94
C ASP A 126 7.23 -1.84 -11.97
N LEU A 127 6.59 -1.27 -10.94
CA LEU A 127 7.27 -0.49 -9.92
C LEU A 127 8.28 -1.31 -9.12
N LEU A 128 7.93 -2.54 -8.77
CA LEU A 128 8.62 -3.33 -7.74
C LEU A 128 9.55 -4.41 -8.27
N CYS A 129 9.47 -4.74 -9.57
CA CYS A 129 10.32 -5.75 -10.19
C CYS A 129 11.82 -5.45 -10.00
N ASP A 130 12.21 -4.18 -10.07
CA ASP A 130 13.63 -3.78 -10.00
C ASP A 130 14.05 -3.23 -8.63
N HIS A 131 13.11 -2.74 -7.81
CA HIS A 131 13.44 -2.00 -6.58
C HIS A 131 13.78 -2.89 -5.39
N TRP A 132 13.28 -4.13 -5.35
CA TRP A 132 13.45 -5.05 -4.21
C TRP A 132 14.38 -6.24 -4.48
N ALA A 133 15.01 -6.30 -5.66
CA ALA A 133 16.00 -7.32 -5.99
C ALA A 133 17.37 -7.08 -5.31
N GLU A 134 17.69 -5.85 -4.89
CA GLU A 134 19.04 -5.48 -4.44
C GLU A 134 19.29 -5.61 -2.92
N SER A 135 18.34 -6.10 -2.12
CA SER A 135 18.53 -6.24 -0.66
C SER A 135 19.03 -7.61 -0.19
N SER A 136 19.50 -8.47 -1.11
CA SER A 136 19.88 -9.86 -0.79
C SER A 136 21.39 -10.12 -0.68
N ASP A 137 22.25 -9.15 -0.99
CA ASP A 137 23.71 -9.32 -1.02
C ASP A 137 24.42 -8.19 -0.30
N ASP A 138 24.42 -8.21 1.03
CA ASP A 138 25.51 -7.60 1.81
C ASP A 138 26.38 -8.75 2.35
N PRO A 139 27.55 -9.04 1.74
CA PRO A 139 28.52 -9.90 2.37
C PRO A 139 29.09 -9.15 3.58
N VAL A 140 28.86 -9.71 4.78
CA VAL A 140 29.53 -9.31 6.00
C VAL A 140 31.05 -9.30 5.74
N GLN A 141 31.66 -8.11 5.80
CA GLN A 141 33.11 -7.96 5.94
C GLN A 141 33.55 -8.29 7.35
#